data_AF-A0AA43UK76-F1
#
_entry.id   AF-A0AA43UK76-F1
#
_cell.length_a   1.000
_cell.length_b   1.000
_cell.length_c   1.000
_cell.angle_alpha   90.00
_cell.angle_beta   90.00
_cell.angle_gamma   90.00
#
_symmetry.space_group_name_H-M   'P 1'
#
loop_
_entity.id
_entity.type
_entity.pdbx_description
1 polymer ?
#
loop_
_entity_poly.entity_id
_entity_poly.type
_entity_poly.pdbx_seq_one_letter_code
_entity_poly.pdbx_strand_id
1 'polypeptide(L)'
;MATTISDELAQQLTVLQRRMVDEGRKALVIFEGRSGRVMGRVINEFMNLLEPRGILYSHFIPEHVGCPRDLLRYISREPGDGIIGIYDRSWFSQLVAKANNGEDITGVTDTAMALERYFTNNGVILVKIFLNMSDEAMETLGKEFGSKHAKTNTFLTDDHIDPKKWQEKLVMPLLARTTSVEAPWDIVDVSRLDATMSTVVHTFVSRVTHAIEFGIPVTPALPSPSFPNPRRDEDLTQTAKSYKGELEALSKQVAEMQMRLAASGRSLVLVFEGWDAAGKGGSIKRLVRAMNPRGYYVRPVAAPVSDEKLHTYLWRFTYNLPKEGHVTVYDRSWYGRMMVEPIEGLCTESEYAHAAEEIRAFEKQIHDSGGIVIKFWMEISAEEQLARFQARQDNPYKEWKITDEDWRNREKWDVYNRYVDAMIESTNTPYAPWVVVESEDKKFGRLKVLR
;
A
#
# COMPACT_ATOMS: atom_id res chain seq x y z
N MET A 1 35.96 -17.62 -11.64
CA MET A 1 35.71 -17.77 -10.19
C MET A 1 34.76 -18.95 -10.06
N ALA A 2 35.23 -20.05 -9.47
CA ALA A 2 34.41 -21.26 -9.33
C ALA A 2 33.26 -20.96 -8.37
N THR A 3 32.03 -21.20 -8.81
CA THR A 3 30.82 -21.10 -8.00
C THR A 3 30.92 -22.06 -6.82
N THR A 4 30.88 -21.52 -5.61
CA THR A 4 30.99 -22.25 -4.34
C THR A 4 29.72 -23.03 -3.96
N ILE A 5 28.71 -23.04 -4.83
CA ILE A 5 27.41 -23.67 -4.65
C ILE A 5 27.31 -24.82 -5.64
N SER A 6 26.70 -25.94 -5.26
CA SER A 6 26.57 -27.09 -6.16
C SER A 6 25.82 -26.70 -7.43
N ASP A 7 26.30 -27.19 -8.58
CA ASP A 7 25.67 -26.95 -9.89
C ASP A 7 24.18 -27.36 -9.88
N GLU A 8 23.84 -28.35 -9.05
CA GLU A 8 22.46 -28.80 -8.82
C GLU A 8 21.56 -27.70 -8.25
N LEU A 9 22.00 -26.95 -7.23
CA LEU A 9 21.20 -25.88 -6.62
C LEU A 9 21.00 -24.70 -7.58
N ALA A 10 22.03 -24.35 -8.36
CA ALA A 10 21.93 -23.32 -9.38
C ALA A 10 20.94 -23.71 -10.50
N GLN A 11 20.95 -24.99 -10.91
CA GLN A 11 20.00 -25.53 -11.87
C GLN A 11 18.56 -25.51 -11.31
N GLN A 12 18.38 -25.89 -10.03
CA GLN A 12 17.06 -25.83 -9.37
C GLN A 12 16.50 -24.40 -9.34
N LEU A 13 17.33 -23.40 -9.01
CA LEU A 13 16.92 -21.98 -9.05
C LEU A 13 16.48 -21.54 -10.44
N THR A 14 17.23 -21.93 -11.47
CA THR A 14 16.91 -21.58 -12.87
C THR A 14 15.57 -22.18 -13.30
N VAL A 15 15.35 -23.47 -12.98
CA VAL A 15 14.09 -24.15 -13.29
C VAL A 15 12.92 -23.52 -12.53
N LEU A 16 13.12 -23.20 -11.24
CA LEU A 16 12.10 -22.56 -10.42
C LEU A 16 11.74 -21.17 -10.93
N GLN A 17 12.72 -20.35 -11.31
CA GLN A 17 12.46 -19.00 -11.84
C GLN A 17 11.69 -19.06 -13.16
N ARG A 18 12.01 -20.02 -14.03
CA ARG A 18 11.23 -20.25 -15.25
C ARG A 18 9.79 -20.67 -14.95
N ARG A 19 9.61 -21.59 -14.00
CA ARG A 19 8.27 -22.01 -13.55
C ARG A 19 7.48 -20.82 -13.00
N MET A 20 8.11 -19.94 -12.22
CA MET A 20 7.47 -18.72 -11.73
C MET A 20 6.99 -17.81 -12.87
N VAL A 21 7.79 -17.63 -13.92
CA VAL A 21 7.39 -16.86 -15.11
C VAL A 21 6.22 -17.52 -15.83
N ASP A 22 6.30 -18.83 -16.10
CA ASP A 22 5.28 -19.57 -16.84
C ASP A 22 3.94 -19.61 -16.10
N GLU A 23 3.96 -19.67 -14.76
CA GLU A 23 2.77 -19.68 -13.91
C GLU A 23 2.34 -18.30 -13.39
N GLY A 24 3.06 -17.21 -13.74
CA GLY A 24 2.78 -15.86 -13.26
C GLY A 24 2.93 -15.68 -11.75
N ARG A 25 3.81 -16.45 -11.10
CA ARG A 25 4.05 -16.40 -9.65
C ARG A 25 5.11 -15.35 -9.32
N LYS A 26 4.92 -14.64 -8.21
CA LYS A 26 5.87 -13.62 -7.73
C LYS A 26 6.30 -13.91 -6.31
N ALA A 27 7.58 -13.69 -6.04
CA ALA A 27 8.17 -13.90 -4.72
C ALA A 27 8.91 -12.65 -4.28
N LEU A 28 8.80 -12.29 -3.01
CA LEU A 28 9.53 -11.19 -2.40
C LEU A 28 10.42 -11.76 -1.29
N VAL A 29 11.73 -11.66 -1.50
CA VAL A 29 12.76 -12.08 -0.54
C VAL A 29 13.20 -10.88 0.27
N ILE A 30 13.04 -10.98 1.60
CA ILE A 30 13.44 -9.94 2.54
C ILE A 30 14.68 -10.43 3.28
N PHE A 31 15.78 -9.67 3.14
CA PHE A 31 16.99 -9.90 3.90
C PHE A 31 17.09 -8.90 5.05
N GLU A 32 17.21 -9.43 6.26
CA GLU A 32 17.50 -8.68 7.48
C GLU A 32 18.70 -9.32 8.21
N GLY A 33 19.41 -8.55 9.03
CA GLY A 33 20.60 -9.06 9.68
C GLY A 33 21.41 -7.97 10.39
N ARG A 34 22.48 -8.40 11.05
CA ARG A 34 23.32 -7.56 11.93
C ARG A 34 24.26 -6.61 11.20
N SER A 35 24.72 -7.00 10.01
CA SER A 35 25.75 -6.25 9.29
C SER A 35 25.36 -6.05 7.84
N GLY A 36 25.19 -4.79 7.44
CA GLY A 36 24.92 -4.42 6.05
C GLY A 36 25.98 -4.91 5.07
N ARG A 37 27.24 -5.06 5.51
CA ARG A 37 28.33 -5.60 4.67
C ARG A 37 28.12 -7.07 4.34
N VAL A 38 27.81 -7.87 5.35
CA VAL A 38 27.54 -9.30 5.19
C VAL A 38 26.25 -9.52 4.39
N MET A 39 25.18 -8.79 4.72
CA MET A 39 23.92 -8.84 3.97
C MET A 39 24.15 -8.52 2.49
N GLY A 40 24.83 -7.41 2.20
CA GLY A 40 25.14 -7.01 0.82
C GLY A 40 25.94 -8.07 0.06
N ARG A 41 26.90 -8.74 0.73
CA ARG A 41 27.66 -9.85 0.11
C ARG A 41 26.76 -11.04 -0.22
N VAL A 42 25.94 -11.50 0.73
CA VAL A 42 25.01 -12.63 0.54
C VAL A 42 23.98 -12.32 -0.53
N ILE A 43 23.40 -11.13 -0.52
CA ILE A 43 22.42 -10.68 -1.52
C ILE A 43 23.04 -10.64 -2.92
N ASN A 44 24.26 -10.10 -3.06
CA ASN A 44 24.96 -10.08 -4.34
C ASN A 44 25.23 -11.49 -4.88
N GLU A 45 25.68 -12.41 -4.03
CA GLU A 45 25.88 -13.81 -4.43
C GLU A 45 24.56 -14.50 -4.77
N PHE A 46 23.48 -14.24 -4.01
CA PHE A 46 22.15 -14.76 -4.34
C PHE A 46 21.67 -14.27 -5.71
N MET A 47 21.80 -12.97 -5.99
CA MET A 47 21.43 -12.38 -7.28
C MET A 47 22.27 -12.93 -8.44
N ASN A 48 23.55 -13.22 -8.22
CA ASN A 48 24.43 -13.79 -9.26
C ASN A 48 24.02 -15.22 -9.69
N LEU A 49 23.20 -15.91 -8.90
CA LEU A 49 22.68 -17.24 -9.20
C LEU A 49 21.34 -17.20 -9.94
N LEU A 50 20.68 -16.04 -9.98
CA LEU A 50 19.38 -15.85 -10.60
C LEU A 50 19.54 -15.26 -12.00
N GLU A 51 18.57 -15.52 -12.89
CA GLU A 51 18.53 -14.85 -14.18
C GLU A 51 18.23 -13.35 -13.99
N PRO A 52 19.08 -12.43 -14.48
CA PRO A 52 18.95 -11.00 -14.21
C PRO A 52 17.64 -10.37 -14.71
N ARG A 53 17.00 -10.96 -15.71
CA ARG A 53 15.73 -10.46 -16.26
C ARG A 53 14.53 -10.73 -15.34
N GLY A 54 14.65 -11.70 -14.43
CA GLY A 54 13.58 -12.10 -13.53
C GLY A 54 13.77 -11.61 -12.10
N ILE A 55 14.59 -10.58 -11.87
CA ILE A 55 14.85 -10.03 -10.54
C ILE A 55 14.58 -8.53 -10.45
N LEU A 56 14.12 -8.07 -9.29
CA LEU A 56 13.97 -6.67 -8.93
C LEU A 56 14.61 -6.44 -7.55
N TYR A 57 15.72 -5.71 -7.50
CA TYR A 57 16.37 -5.35 -6.25
C TYR A 57 15.95 -3.95 -5.79
N SER A 58 15.62 -3.80 -4.50
CA SER A 58 15.23 -2.53 -3.89
C SER A 58 15.90 -2.30 -2.55
N HIS A 59 16.49 -1.12 -2.43
CA HIS A 59 17.14 -0.63 -1.22
C HIS A 59 16.27 0.34 -0.44
N PHE A 60 16.10 0.05 0.85
CA PHE A 60 15.33 0.86 1.77
C PHE A 60 16.21 1.45 2.86
N ILE A 61 15.93 2.70 3.20
CA ILE A 61 16.61 3.42 4.29
C ILE A 61 15.52 3.74 5.33
N PRO A 62 15.38 2.93 6.38
CA PRO A 62 14.30 3.02 7.37
C PRO A 62 14.18 4.40 8.04
N GLU A 63 15.29 5.13 8.12
CA GLU A 63 15.38 6.44 8.79
C GLU A 63 14.79 7.60 7.98
N HIS A 64 14.44 7.40 6.70
CA HIS A 64 13.97 8.45 5.78
C HIS A 64 12.50 8.25 5.36
N VAL A 65 11.61 7.96 6.31
CA VAL A 65 10.17 7.90 6.06
C VAL A 65 9.52 9.20 6.52
N GLY A 66 9.50 10.20 5.64
CA GLY A 66 8.94 11.53 5.94
C GLY A 66 7.48 11.71 5.50
N CYS A 67 7.00 10.87 4.58
CA CYS A 67 5.66 10.99 4.03
C CYS A 67 5.04 9.65 3.56
N PRO A 68 3.74 9.63 3.24
CA PRO A 68 3.06 8.42 2.76
C PRO A 68 3.71 7.80 1.52
N ARG A 69 4.23 8.63 0.60
CA ARG A 69 4.93 8.15 -0.60
C ARG A 69 6.19 7.37 -0.25
N ASP A 70 6.93 7.78 0.78
CA ASP A 70 8.17 7.11 1.19
C ASP A 70 7.88 5.81 1.93
N LEU A 71 6.88 5.81 2.83
CA LEU A 71 6.48 4.61 3.58
C LEU A 71 5.96 3.52 2.65
N LEU A 72 5.08 3.87 1.72
CA LEU A 72 4.42 2.91 0.84
C LEU A 72 5.28 2.52 -0.38
N ARG A 73 6.58 2.84 -0.35
CA ARG A 73 7.56 2.30 -1.29
C ARG A 73 7.66 0.78 -1.23
N TYR A 74 7.36 0.17 -0.09
CA TYR A 74 7.34 -1.29 0.00
C TYR A 74 6.31 -1.91 -0.93
N ILE A 75 5.17 -1.27 -1.14
CA ILE A 75 4.19 -1.73 -2.10
C ILE A 75 4.62 -1.30 -3.52
N SER A 76 5.01 -0.04 -3.74
CA SER A 76 5.36 0.44 -5.08
C SER A 76 6.58 -0.25 -5.73
N ARG A 77 7.40 -0.92 -4.91
CA ARG A 77 8.59 -1.68 -5.33
C ARG A 77 8.39 -3.19 -5.31
N GLU A 78 7.18 -3.66 -5.07
CA GLU A 78 6.91 -5.09 -5.12
C GLU A 78 7.20 -5.65 -6.52
N PRO A 79 7.55 -6.95 -6.62
CA PRO A 79 7.73 -7.59 -7.91
C PRO A 79 6.41 -7.72 -8.68
N GLY A 80 6.48 -7.62 -10.00
CA GLY A 80 5.39 -8.05 -10.87
C GLY A 80 5.34 -9.57 -11.02
N ASP A 81 4.31 -10.08 -11.69
CA ASP A 81 4.17 -11.51 -11.98
C ASP A 81 5.42 -12.08 -12.69
N GLY A 82 5.89 -13.24 -12.23
CA GLY A 82 7.10 -13.89 -12.74
C GLY A 82 8.43 -13.29 -12.23
N ILE A 83 8.40 -12.25 -11.40
CA ILE A 83 9.61 -11.57 -10.89
C ILE A 83 9.89 -11.97 -9.43
N ILE A 84 11.18 -12.09 -9.12
CA ILE A 84 11.70 -12.22 -7.75
C ILE A 84 12.12 -10.83 -7.26
N GLY A 85 11.36 -10.27 -6.32
CA GLY A 85 11.72 -9.05 -5.61
C GLY A 85 12.72 -9.36 -4.49
N ILE A 86 13.70 -8.49 -4.30
CA ILE A 86 14.71 -8.60 -3.24
C ILE A 86 14.80 -7.27 -2.51
N TYR A 87 14.46 -7.29 -1.22
CA TYR A 87 14.57 -6.13 -0.34
C TYR A 87 15.78 -6.31 0.58
N ASP A 88 16.75 -5.41 0.48
CA ASP A 88 17.70 -5.24 1.58
C ASP A 88 17.12 -4.23 2.56
N ARG A 89 16.68 -4.76 3.71
CA ARG A 89 15.85 -4.07 4.71
C ARG A 89 14.40 -3.89 4.29
N SER A 90 13.54 -3.83 5.30
CA SER A 90 12.10 -3.74 5.15
C SER A 90 11.45 -2.94 6.28
N TRP A 91 10.12 -3.04 6.40
CA TRP A 91 9.39 -2.62 7.60
C TRP A 91 9.93 -3.24 8.90
N PHE A 92 10.57 -4.41 8.84
CA PHE A 92 11.22 -5.00 10.01
C PHE A 92 12.39 -4.15 10.51
N SER A 93 13.28 -3.72 9.62
CA SER A 93 14.34 -2.76 9.98
C SER A 93 13.79 -1.48 10.64
N GLN A 94 12.65 -0.97 10.17
CA GLN A 94 11.98 0.19 10.80
C GLN A 94 11.48 -0.14 12.22
N LEU A 95 10.89 -1.32 12.41
CA LEU A 95 10.46 -1.80 13.73
C LEU A 95 11.63 -1.91 14.71
N VAL A 96 12.75 -2.51 14.29
CA VAL A 96 13.94 -2.65 15.13
C VAL A 96 14.50 -1.28 15.51
N ALA A 97 14.57 -0.33 14.58
CA ALA A 97 15.04 1.02 14.85
C ALA A 97 14.17 1.74 15.90
N LYS A 98 12.84 1.70 15.76
CA LYS A 98 11.89 2.28 16.71
C LYS A 98 11.98 1.62 18.09
N ALA A 99 12.03 0.29 18.12
CA ALA A 99 12.17 -0.47 19.35
C ALA A 99 13.47 -0.13 20.08
N ASN A 100 14.57 0.03 19.34
CA ASN A 100 15.85 0.43 19.92
C ASN A 100 15.82 1.83 20.54
N ASN A 101 15.05 2.74 19.96
CA ASN A 101 14.83 4.09 20.49
C ASN A 101 13.89 4.12 21.71
N GLY A 102 13.35 2.97 22.13
CA GLY A 102 12.41 2.86 23.24
C GLY A 102 11.00 3.33 22.89
N GLU A 103 10.65 3.43 21.61
CA GLU A 103 9.31 3.78 21.15
C GLU A 103 8.34 2.58 21.35
N ASP A 104 7.05 2.86 21.56
CA ASP A 104 6.01 1.82 21.49
C ASP A 104 5.86 1.36 20.03
N ILE A 105 6.10 0.09 19.83
CA ILE A 105 6.09 -0.58 18.53
C ILE A 105 4.82 -1.37 18.26
N THR A 106 3.87 -1.42 19.18
CA THR A 106 2.68 -2.28 19.06
C THR A 106 1.89 -1.96 17.80
N GLY A 107 1.48 -0.70 17.63
CA GLY A 107 0.74 -0.28 16.44
C GLY A 107 1.54 -0.39 15.13
N VAL A 108 2.86 -0.18 15.18
CA VAL A 108 3.74 -0.34 14.00
C VAL A 108 3.86 -1.82 13.63
N THR A 109 3.90 -2.71 14.63
CA THR A 109 3.96 -4.17 14.43
C THR A 109 2.67 -4.65 13.77
N ASP A 110 1.51 -4.20 14.26
CA ASP A 110 0.21 -4.57 13.67
C ASP A 110 0.12 -4.11 12.21
N THR A 111 0.65 -2.93 11.92
CA THR A 111 0.69 -2.36 10.56
C THR A 111 1.62 -3.15 9.64
N ALA A 112 2.80 -3.53 10.12
CA ALA A 112 3.73 -4.39 9.38
C ALA A 112 3.12 -5.76 9.08
N MET A 113 2.47 -6.38 10.06
CA MET A 113 1.80 -7.66 9.87
C MET A 113 0.60 -7.56 8.91
N ALA A 114 -0.12 -6.44 8.92
CA ALA A 114 -1.18 -6.19 7.94
C ALA A 114 -0.65 -6.03 6.52
N LEU A 115 0.53 -5.41 6.35
CA LEU A 115 1.22 -5.33 5.06
C LEU A 115 1.67 -6.71 4.57
N GLU A 116 2.20 -7.56 5.45
CA GLU A 116 2.54 -8.94 5.09
C GLU A 116 1.32 -9.74 4.67
N ARG A 117 0.22 -9.67 5.43
CA ARG A 117 -1.05 -10.29 5.06
C ARG A 117 -1.57 -9.79 3.71
N TYR A 118 -1.47 -8.49 3.45
CA TYR A 118 -1.84 -7.92 2.16
C TYR A 118 -1.05 -8.57 1.01
N PHE A 119 0.27 -8.67 1.13
CA PHE A 119 1.11 -9.31 0.11
C PHE A 119 0.70 -10.78 -0.10
N THR A 120 0.55 -11.55 0.97
CA THR A 120 0.23 -12.98 0.88
C THR A 120 -1.18 -13.23 0.33
N ASN A 121 -2.17 -12.45 0.75
CA ASN A 121 -3.55 -12.51 0.23
C ASN A 121 -3.60 -12.21 -1.27
N ASN A 122 -2.71 -11.33 -1.75
CA ASN A 122 -2.60 -10.94 -3.16
C ASN A 122 -1.55 -11.77 -3.92
N GLY A 123 -1.22 -12.97 -3.42
CA GLY A 123 -0.43 -13.98 -4.14
C GLY A 123 1.08 -13.76 -4.16
N VAL A 124 1.62 -12.86 -3.34
CA VAL A 124 3.07 -12.66 -3.19
C VAL A 124 3.62 -13.68 -2.21
N ILE A 125 4.57 -14.50 -2.68
CA ILE A 125 5.27 -15.47 -1.84
C ILE A 125 6.34 -14.71 -1.05
N LEU A 126 6.12 -14.51 0.25
CA LEU A 126 7.08 -13.86 1.13
C LEU A 126 8.12 -14.87 1.64
N VAL A 127 9.40 -14.58 1.42
CA VAL A 127 10.53 -15.35 1.96
C VAL A 127 11.37 -14.43 2.84
N LYS A 128 11.27 -14.58 4.16
CA LYS A 128 11.95 -13.70 5.12
C LYS A 128 13.17 -14.40 5.71
N ILE A 129 14.36 -13.88 5.42
CA ILE A 129 15.64 -14.47 5.84
C ILE A 129 16.31 -13.52 6.83
N PHE A 130 16.54 -14.02 8.05
CA PHE A 130 17.34 -13.32 9.05
C PHE A 130 18.74 -13.94 9.10
N LEU A 131 19.75 -13.15 8.70
CA LEU A 131 21.15 -13.55 8.72
C LEU A 131 21.73 -13.38 10.13
N ASN A 132 21.71 -14.48 10.88
CA ASN A 132 22.22 -14.57 12.24
C ASN A 132 23.74 -14.73 12.25
N MET A 133 24.44 -14.06 13.15
CA MET A 133 25.90 -14.17 13.23
C MET A 133 26.40 -13.98 14.65
N SER A 134 27.45 -14.72 15.01
CA SER A 134 28.21 -14.49 16.23
C SER A 134 29.09 -13.24 16.08
N ASP A 135 29.52 -12.68 17.21
CA ASP A 135 30.39 -11.49 17.22
C ASP A 135 31.76 -11.79 16.57
N GLU A 136 32.29 -12.99 16.80
CA GLU A 136 33.53 -13.47 16.17
C GLU A 136 33.40 -13.59 14.64
N ALA A 137 32.26 -14.09 14.15
CA ALA A 137 31.98 -14.18 12.73
C ALA A 137 31.83 -12.79 12.11
N MET A 138 31.18 -11.84 12.81
CA MET A 138 31.04 -10.46 12.34
C MET A 138 32.39 -9.77 12.14
N GLU A 139 33.31 -9.91 13.10
CA GLU A 139 34.65 -9.32 12.98
C GLU A 139 35.49 -9.96 11.88
N THR A 140 35.40 -11.29 11.73
CA THR A 140 36.21 -12.06 10.79
C THR A 140 35.70 -11.86 9.35
N LEU A 141 34.40 -12.09 9.12
CA LEU A 141 33.76 -11.99 7.81
C LEU A 141 33.57 -10.54 7.37
N GLY A 142 33.35 -9.62 8.31
CA GLY A 142 33.27 -8.20 8.00
C GLY A 142 34.57 -7.68 7.38
N LYS A 143 35.74 -8.18 7.82
CA LYS A 143 37.05 -7.82 7.24
C LYS A 143 37.26 -8.44 5.85
N GLU A 144 36.75 -9.65 5.64
CA GLU A 144 36.85 -10.38 4.37
C GLU A 144 35.91 -9.82 3.28
N PHE A 145 34.71 -9.38 3.65
CA PHE A 145 33.66 -8.97 2.70
C PHE A 145 33.65 -7.47 2.35
N GLY A 146 34.44 -6.62 3.00
CA GLY A 146 34.62 -5.23 2.59
C GLY A 146 35.21 -4.29 3.64
N SER A 147 35.85 -3.21 3.18
CA SER A 147 36.41 -2.17 4.05
C SER A 147 35.31 -1.41 4.80
N LYS A 148 35.56 -1.08 6.06
CA LYS A 148 34.67 -0.24 6.87
C LYS A 148 34.54 1.15 6.23
N HIS A 149 33.39 1.49 5.69
CA HIS A 149 33.12 2.87 5.24
C HIS A 149 32.75 3.74 6.45
N ALA A 150 33.07 5.04 6.36
CA ALA A 150 33.00 5.99 7.47
C ALA A 150 31.64 6.00 8.18
N LYS A 151 31.66 6.39 9.47
CA LYS A 151 30.51 6.53 10.37
C LYS A 151 29.31 7.12 9.62
N THR A 152 28.29 6.31 9.37
CA THR A 152 26.97 6.81 8.96
C THR A 152 26.08 6.76 10.20
N ASN A 153 25.25 7.78 10.41
CA ASN A 153 24.35 7.85 11.58
C ASN A 153 23.18 6.84 11.49
N THR A 154 23.25 5.84 10.62
CA THR A 154 22.23 4.79 10.53
C THR A 154 22.45 3.79 11.67
N PHE A 155 21.34 3.41 12.31
CA PHE A 155 21.29 2.42 13.37
C PHE A 155 21.87 1.06 12.93
N LEU A 156 21.87 0.77 11.63
CA LEU A 156 22.35 -0.51 11.06
C LEU A 156 23.84 -0.53 10.74
N THR A 157 24.61 0.46 11.19
CA THR A 157 26.07 0.36 11.19
C THR A 157 26.58 -0.40 12.39
N ASP A 158 27.60 -1.24 12.15
CA ASP A 158 28.24 -2.17 13.08
C ASP A 158 28.75 -1.53 14.41
N ASP A 159 28.67 -0.20 14.58
CA ASP A 159 29.41 0.58 15.59
C ASP A 159 28.58 1.12 16.77
N HIS A 160 27.25 0.94 16.79
CA HIS A 160 26.37 1.67 17.70
C HIS A 160 25.56 0.83 18.69
N ILE A 161 25.71 -0.50 18.72
CA ILE A 161 24.81 -1.35 19.51
C ILE A 161 25.56 -2.46 20.25
N ASP A 162 25.19 -2.65 21.53
CA ASP A 162 25.58 -3.81 22.33
C ASP A 162 25.05 -5.11 21.67
N PRO A 163 25.95 -6.00 21.20
CA PRO A 163 25.61 -7.25 20.52
C PRO A 163 24.58 -8.13 21.19
N LYS A 164 24.77 -8.41 22.49
CA LYS A 164 23.93 -9.37 23.23
C LYS A 164 22.57 -8.75 23.53
N LYS A 165 22.56 -7.47 23.90
CA LYS A 165 21.33 -6.72 24.12
C LYS A 165 20.51 -6.61 22.84
N TRP A 166 21.16 -6.40 21.70
CA TRP A 166 20.49 -6.31 20.40
C TRP A 166 19.90 -7.66 19.96
N GLN A 167 20.65 -8.74 20.07
CA GLN A 167 20.18 -10.04 19.57
C GLN A 167 19.09 -10.63 20.47
N GLU A 168 19.36 -10.77 21.77
CA GLU A 168 18.46 -11.50 22.68
C GLU A 168 17.27 -10.68 23.16
N LYS A 169 17.48 -9.37 23.44
CA LYS A 169 16.44 -8.53 24.05
C LYS A 169 15.61 -7.73 23.05
N LEU A 170 16.12 -7.54 21.82
CA LEU A 170 15.45 -6.71 20.81
C LEU A 170 15.00 -7.56 19.63
N VAL A 171 15.92 -8.18 18.89
CA VAL A 171 15.61 -8.77 17.59
C VAL A 171 14.88 -10.10 17.68
N MET A 172 15.32 -11.04 18.52
CA MET A 172 14.64 -12.35 18.64
C MET A 172 13.17 -12.23 19.09
N PRO A 173 12.82 -11.38 20.08
CA PRO A 173 11.42 -11.10 20.40
C PRO A 173 10.63 -10.49 19.22
N LEU A 174 11.25 -9.60 18.44
CA LEU A 174 10.61 -9.00 17.27
C LEU A 174 10.37 -10.03 16.15
N LEU A 175 11.33 -10.92 15.88
CA LEU A 175 11.16 -12.02 14.93
C LEU A 175 10.00 -12.92 15.35
N ALA A 176 9.93 -13.29 16.63
CA ALA A 176 8.83 -14.10 17.17
C ALA A 176 7.47 -13.40 17.06
N ARG A 177 7.42 -12.07 17.19
CA ARG A 177 6.19 -11.28 17.03
C ARG A 177 5.78 -11.05 15.57
N THR A 178 6.72 -11.18 14.65
CA THR A 178 6.51 -10.90 13.22
C THR A 178 6.63 -12.13 12.34
N THR A 179 6.58 -13.32 12.92
CA THR A 179 6.50 -14.58 12.18
C THR A 179 5.03 -14.96 12.02
N SER A 180 4.64 -15.45 10.84
CA SER A 180 3.30 -16.02 10.59
C SER A 180 3.39 -17.37 9.88
N VAL A 181 2.25 -18.02 9.69
CA VAL A 181 2.19 -19.30 8.97
C VAL A 181 2.49 -19.09 7.49
N GLU A 182 2.02 -17.99 6.92
CA GLU A 182 2.14 -17.61 5.52
C GLU A 182 3.53 -17.03 5.19
N ALA A 183 4.14 -16.34 6.16
CA ALA A 183 5.44 -15.71 6.04
C ALA A 183 6.25 -15.93 7.34
N PRO A 184 6.85 -17.11 7.54
CA PRO A 184 7.72 -17.34 8.68
C PRO A 184 9.08 -16.67 8.51
N TRP A 185 9.78 -16.44 9.62
CA TRP A 185 11.21 -16.08 9.59
C TRP A 185 12.09 -17.31 9.49
N ASP A 186 12.95 -17.35 8.48
CA ASP A 186 14.01 -18.33 8.33
C ASP A 186 15.33 -17.76 8.87
N ILE A 187 15.78 -18.28 10.00
CA ILE A 187 17.03 -17.86 10.65
C ILE A 187 18.19 -18.65 10.03
N VAL A 188 19.13 -17.95 9.40
CA VAL A 188 20.29 -18.55 8.76
C VAL A 188 21.55 -18.14 9.50
N ASP A 189 22.23 -19.10 10.10
CA ASP A 189 23.52 -18.89 10.76
C ASP A 189 24.62 -18.66 9.73
N VAL A 190 25.13 -17.43 9.69
CA VAL A 190 26.21 -17.02 8.80
C VAL A 190 27.52 -17.62 9.30
N SER A 191 28.19 -18.34 8.40
CA SER A 191 29.50 -18.93 8.64
C SER A 191 30.38 -18.73 7.39
N ARG A 192 30.83 -19.79 6.74
CA ARG A 192 31.48 -19.67 5.42
C ARG A 192 30.44 -19.28 4.37
N LEU A 193 30.88 -18.53 3.37
CA LEU A 193 29.98 -18.02 2.33
C LEU A 193 29.27 -19.15 1.56
N ASP A 194 29.98 -20.22 1.23
CA ASP A 194 29.43 -21.39 0.52
C ASP A 194 28.29 -22.07 1.30
N ALA A 195 28.51 -22.34 2.59
CA ALA A 195 27.52 -22.94 3.48
C ALA A 195 26.32 -22.01 3.68
N THR A 196 26.58 -20.72 3.93
CA THR A 196 25.53 -19.70 4.10
C THR A 196 24.66 -19.62 2.84
N MET A 197 25.27 -19.56 1.66
CA MET A 197 24.56 -19.50 0.39
C MET A 197 23.78 -20.77 0.09
N SER A 198 24.33 -21.95 0.38
CA SER A 198 23.61 -23.22 0.23
C SER A 198 22.31 -23.21 1.04
N THR A 199 22.35 -22.73 2.29
CA THR A 199 21.16 -22.62 3.14
C THR A 199 20.17 -21.59 2.61
N VAL A 200 20.64 -20.38 2.23
CA VAL A 200 19.77 -19.32 1.67
C VAL A 200 19.03 -19.80 0.42
N VAL A 201 19.75 -20.43 -0.51
CA VAL A 201 19.18 -20.96 -1.75
C VAL A 201 18.19 -22.08 -1.47
N HIS A 202 18.56 -23.04 -0.62
CA HIS A 202 17.67 -24.13 -0.24
C HIS A 202 16.38 -23.61 0.41
N THR A 203 16.48 -22.66 1.34
CA THR A 203 15.34 -22.01 1.98
C THR A 203 14.43 -21.34 0.94
N PHE A 204 14.99 -20.54 0.05
CA PHE A 204 14.22 -19.88 -1.01
C PHE A 204 13.49 -20.90 -1.91
N VAL A 205 14.23 -21.90 -2.43
CA VAL A 205 13.67 -22.94 -3.30
C VAL A 205 12.56 -23.71 -2.59
N SER A 206 12.78 -24.11 -1.34
CA SER A 206 11.80 -24.85 -0.54
C SER A 206 10.53 -24.03 -0.31
N ARG A 207 10.65 -22.76 0.12
CA ARG A 207 9.51 -21.89 0.41
C ARG A 207 8.68 -21.61 -0.84
N VAL A 208 9.33 -21.24 -1.93
CA VAL A 208 8.64 -20.92 -3.19
C VAL A 208 8.02 -22.16 -3.80
N THR A 209 8.74 -23.29 -3.86
CA THR A 209 8.17 -24.54 -4.39
C THR A 209 6.95 -24.98 -3.59
N HIS A 210 7.02 -24.93 -2.26
CA HIS A 210 5.89 -25.25 -1.39
C HIS A 210 4.69 -24.32 -1.66
N ALA A 211 4.91 -23.01 -1.75
CA ALA A 211 3.82 -22.07 -2.01
C ALA A 211 3.21 -22.25 -3.41
N ILE A 212 3.99 -22.64 -4.42
CA ILE A 212 3.47 -22.94 -5.75
C ILE A 212 2.65 -24.24 -5.74
N GLU A 213 3.10 -25.27 -5.02
CA GLU A 213 2.44 -26.58 -4.98
C GLU A 213 1.16 -26.61 -4.15
N PHE A 214 1.17 -25.93 -2.99
CA PHE A 214 0.09 -26.01 -2.01
C PHE A 214 -0.74 -24.71 -1.90
N GLY A 215 -0.30 -23.63 -2.57
CA GLY A 215 -0.88 -22.31 -2.42
C GLY A 215 -0.42 -21.61 -1.13
N ILE A 216 -0.73 -20.32 -1.03
CA ILE A 216 -0.53 -19.55 0.20
C ILE A 216 -1.83 -19.61 1.00
N PRO A 217 -1.81 -19.99 2.29
CA PRO A 217 -3.00 -19.96 3.12
C PRO A 217 -3.56 -18.54 3.18
N VAL A 218 -4.83 -18.38 2.82
CA VAL A 218 -5.57 -17.10 2.93
C VAL A 218 -6.74 -17.33 3.87
N THR A 219 -6.86 -16.49 4.89
CA THR A 219 -8.02 -16.50 5.79
C THR A 219 -9.00 -15.44 5.31
N PRO A 220 -10.11 -15.81 4.64
CA PRO A 220 -11.09 -14.83 4.18
C PRO A 220 -11.85 -14.25 5.38
N ALA A 221 -12.00 -12.93 5.40
CA ALA A 221 -12.77 -12.23 6.43
C ALA A 221 -13.66 -11.18 5.75
N LEU A 222 -14.96 -11.45 5.59
CA LEU A 222 -15.88 -10.52 4.91
C LEU A 222 -15.89 -9.13 5.57
N PRO A 223 -16.16 -8.05 4.81
CA PRO A 223 -16.35 -6.72 5.38
C PRO A 223 -17.44 -6.74 6.44
N SER A 224 -17.07 -6.48 7.69
CA SER A 224 -17.99 -6.43 8.82
C SER A 224 -18.24 -4.98 9.24
N PRO A 225 -19.49 -4.63 9.58
CA PRO A 225 -19.81 -3.29 10.06
C PRO A 225 -19.15 -3.06 11.42
N SER A 226 -18.15 -2.18 11.43
CA SER A 226 -17.32 -1.87 12.60
C SER A 226 -17.41 -0.40 13.01
N PHE A 227 -17.97 0.45 12.13
CA PHE A 227 -18.03 1.89 12.27
C PHE A 227 -19.43 2.42 11.94
N PRO A 228 -19.84 3.57 12.49
CA PRO A 228 -21.10 4.20 12.13
C PRO A 228 -21.14 4.57 10.65
N ASN A 229 -22.33 4.48 10.06
CA ASN A 229 -22.59 4.86 8.68
C ASN A 229 -23.17 6.28 8.61
N PRO A 230 -22.36 7.32 8.32
CA PRO A 230 -22.84 8.70 8.20
C PRO A 230 -23.87 8.91 7.09
N ARG A 231 -24.11 7.93 6.20
CA ARG A 231 -25.20 8.04 5.22
C ARG A 231 -26.56 8.00 5.91
N ARG A 232 -26.70 7.24 6.99
CA ARG A 232 -28.01 7.10 7.66
C ARG A 232 -28.56 8.41 8.25
N ASP A 233 -27.72 9.42 8.41
CA ASP A 233 -28.05 10.72 8.99
C ASP A 233 -28.13 11.85 7.95
N GLU A 234 -28.08 11.53 6.65
CA GLU A 234 -28.04 12.53 5.58
C GLU A 234 -29.38 13.23 5.35
N ASP A 235 -29.32 14.54 5.03
CA ASP A 235 -30.49 15.34 4.66
C ASP A 235 -30.34 15.85 3.23
N LEU A 236 -30.90 15.13 2.26
CA LEU A 236 -30.83 15.50 0.84
C LEU A 236 -31.65 16.75 0.49
N THR A 237 -32.41 17.33 1.44
CA THR A 237 -33.15 18.58 1.23
C THR A 237 -32.28 19.83 1.41
N GLN A 238 -31.02 19.67 1.83
CA GLN A 238 -30.08 20.76 2.04
C GLN A 238 -29.80 21.54 0.75
N THR A 239 -29.87 22.87 0.85
CA THR A 239 -29.65 23.79 -0.27
C THR A 239 -28.72 24.94 0.10
N ALA A 240 -27.97 25.44 -0.88
CA ALA A 240 -27.06 26.56 -0.69
C ALA A 240 -27.83 27.89 -0.66
N LYS A 241 -27.97 28.49 0.53
CA LYS A 241 -28.61 29.82 0.71
C LYS A 241 -27.87 30.94 -0.04
N SER A 242 -26.54 30.95 0.01
CA SER A 242 -25.68 31.91 -0.72
C SER A 242 -24.46 31.18 -1.27
N TYR A 243 -24.39 31.02 -2.59
CA TYR A 243 -23.31 30.24 -3.19
C TYR A 243 -22.03 31.05 -3.46
N LYS A 244 -22.16 32.22 -4.09
CA LYS A 244 -20.99 32.95 -4.60
C LYS A 244 -20.09 33.47 -3.48
N GLY A 245 -20.67 34.15 -2.49
CA GLY A 245 -19.92 34.72 -1.37
C GLY A 245 -19.30 33.66 -0.48
N GLU A 246 -20.03 32.58 -0.19
CA GLU A 246 -19.50 31.48 0.61
C GLU A 246 -18.39 30.72 -0.12
N LEU A 247 -18.56 30.45 -1.41
CA LEU A 247 -17.52 29.82 -2.23
C LEU A 247 -16.23 30.64 -2.23
N GLU A 248 -16.32 31.96 -2.32
CA GLU A 248 -15.15 32.86 -2.29
C GLU A 248 -14.45 32.81 -0.92
N ALA A 249 -15.22 32.90 0.17
CA ALA A 249 -14.69 32.82 1.53
C ALA A 249 -14.01 31.48 1.81
N LEU A 250 -14.66 30.36 1.46
CA LEU A 250 -14.10 29.01 1.63
C LEU A 250 -12.89 28.79 0.71
N SER A 251 -12.91 29.32 -0.51
CA SER A 251 -11.75 29.22 -1.41
C SER A 251 -10.51 29.89 -0.81
N LYS A 252 -10.67 31.04 -0.14
CA LYS A 252 -9.58 31.70 0.58
C LYS A 252 -9.05 30.82 1.72
N GLN A 253 -9.94 30.21 2.51
CA GLN A 253 -9.55 29.32 3.59
C GLN A 253 -8.80 28.08 3.07
N VAL A 254 -9.27 27.46 1.98
CA VAL A 254 -8.58 26.33 1.35
C VAL A 254 -7.19 26.72 0.86
N ALA A 255 -7.02 27.91 0.27
CA ALA A 255 -5.71 28.41 -0.15
C ALA A 255 -4.76 28.57 1.05
N GLU A 256 -5.24 29.15 2.15
CA GLU A 256 -4.46 29.29 3.40
C GLU A 256 -4.10 27.93 4.01
N MET A 257 -5.04 26.98 3.99
CA MET A 257 -4.82 25.62 4.47
C MET A 257 -3.78 24.88 3.62
N GLN A 258 -3.77 25.06 2.30
CA GLN A 258 -2.72 24.48 1.45
C GLN A 258 -1.33 25.03 1.82
N MET A 259 -1.22 26.33 2.12
CA MET A 259 0.06 26.92 2.56
C MET A 259 0.51 26.35 3.92
N ARG A 260 -0.42 26.17 4.86
CA ARG A 260 -0.13 25.55 6.17
C ARG A 260 0.30 24.09 6.02
N LEU A 261 -0.37 23.33 5.16
CA LEU A 261 -0.01 21.95 4.83
C LEU A 261 1.43 21.90 4.31
N ALA A 262 1.76 22.75 3.33
CA ALA A 262 3.10 22.85 2.76
C ALA A 262 4.17 23.21 3.80
N ALA A 263 3.89 24.18 4.68
CA ALA A 263 4.82 24.59 5.73
C ALA A 263 5.03 23.52 6.81
N SER A 264 4.01 22.69 7.07
CA SER A 264 4.08 21.64 8.08
C SER A 264 4.79 20.36 7.61
N GLY A 265 5.04 20.21 6.31
CA GLY A 265 5.54 18.96 5.72
C GLY A 265 4.49 17.84 5.63
N ARG A 266 3.31 17.99 6.26
CA ARG A 266 2.24 16.98 6.20
C ARG A 266 1.68 16.86 4.79
N SER A 267 1.16 15.68 4.47
CA SER A 267 0.60 15.37 3.15
C SER A 267 -0.90 15.15 3.25
N LEU A 268 -1.66 15.46 2.19
CA LEU A 268 -3.13 15.31 2.19
C LEU A 268 -3.57 14.41 1.03
N VAL A 269 -4.38 13.42 1.35
CA VAL A 269 -5.04 12.52 0.39
C VAL A 269 -6.55 12.75 0.49
N LEU A 270 -7.15 13.11 -0.64
CA LEU A 270 -8.59 13.32 -0.76
C LEU A 270 -9.15 12.28 -1.71
N VAL A 271 -10.15 11.53 -1.26
CA VAL A 271 -10.82 10.49 -2.05
C VAL A 271 -12.24 10.95 -2.36
N PHE A 272 -12.62 10.90 -3.64
CA PHE A 272 -13.97 11.22 -4.09
C PHE A 272 -14.64 9.98 -4.68
N GLU A 273 -15.65 9.47 -3.97
CA GLU A 273 -16.58 8.44 -4.41
C GLU A 273 -18.01 9.00 -4.39
N GLY A 274 -18.98 8.21 -4.84
CA GLY A 274 -20.40 8.57 -4.86
C GLY A 274 -21.07 8.13 -6.14
N TRP A 275 -22.39 8.27 -6.19
CA TRP A 275 -23.20 7.81 -7.32
C TRP A 275 -22.76 8.41 -8.65
N ASP A 276 -23.05 7.67 -9.73
CA ASP A 276 -22.93 8.23 -11.07
C ASP A 276 -23.85 9.45 -11.19
N ALA A 277 -23.31 10.48 -11.83
CA ALA A 277 -23.87 11.83 -11.86
C ALA A 277 -24.03 12.61 -10.53
N ALA A 278 -23.52 12.12 -9.39
CA ALA A 278 -23.56 12.86 -8.12
C ALA A 278 -22.80 14.20 -8.11
N GLY A 279 -21.81 14.36 -9.00
CA GLY A 279 -21.14 15.66 -9.22
C GLY A 279 -19.70 15.76 -8.72
N LYS A 280 -19.03 14.62 -8.45
CA LYS A 280 -17.61 14.50 -8.07
C LYS A 280 -16.69 15.51 -8.76
N GLY A 281 -16.56 15.42 -10.09
CA GLY A 281 -15.69 16.32 -10.87
C GLY A 281 -16.04 17.81 -10.77
N GLY A 282 -17.30 18.15 -10.46
CA GLY A 282 -17.72 19.52 -10.20
C GLY A 282 -17.19 20.06 -8.86
N SER A 283 -17.21 19.23 -7.82
CA SER A 283 -16.65 19.54 -6.49
C SER A 283 -15.13 19.61 -6.54
N ILE A 284 -14.48 18.61 -7.15
CA ILE A 284 -13.02 18.60 -7.36
C ILE A 284 -12.59 19.87 -8.09
N LYS A 285 -13.29 20.27 -9.17
CA LYS A 285 -12.98 21.50 -9.91
C LYS A 285 -13.08 22.77 -9.07
N ARG A 286 -13.94 22.83 -8.04
CA ARG A 286 -14.01 24.00 -7.14
C ARG A 286 -12.89 23.98 -6.11
N LEU A 287 -12.62 22.83 -5.52
CA LEU A 287 -11.51 22.62 -4.59
C LEU A 287 -10.17 22.99 -5.22
N VAL A 288 -9.84 22.42 -6.38
CA VAL A 288 -8.52 22.65 -7.01
C VAL A 288 -8.36 24.06 -7.59
N ARG A 289 -9.46 24.78 -7.84
CA ARG A 289 -9.42 26.20 -8.23
C ARG A 289 -9.06 27.13 -7.08
N ALA A 290 -9.29 26.70 -5.83
CA ALA A 290 -8.89 27.43 -4.64
C ALA A 290 -7.40 27.21 -4.29
N MET A 291 -6.77 26.18 -4.86
CA MET A 291 -5.40 25.79 -4.55
C MET A 291 -4.40 26.22 -5.63
N ASN A 292 -3.14 26.40 -5.24
CA ASN A 292 -2.01 26.55 -6.14
C ASN A 292 -1.72 25.21 -6.86
N PRO A 293 -1.70 25.16 -8.20
CA PRO A 293 -1.53 23.93 -8.98
C PRO A 293 -0.18 23.23 -8.81
N ARG A 294 0.83 23.89 -8.25
CA ARG A 294 2.11 23.23 -7.93
C ARG A 294 2.03 22.31 -6.72
N GLY A 295 1.05 22.52 -5.85
CA GLY A 295 0.92 21.80 -4.57
C GLY A 295 -0.12 20.70 -4.56
N TYR A 296 -0.76 20.39 -5.71
CA TYR A 296 -1.71 19.29 -5.80
C TYR A 296 -1.54 18.47 -7.08
N TYR A 297 -2.06 17.24 -7.03
CA TYR A 297 -2.24 16.38 -8.19
C TYR A 297 -3.65 15.77 -8.17
N VAL A 298 -4.30 15.66 -9.32
CA VAL A 298 -5.61 14.99 -9.46
C VAL A 298 -5.41 13.71 -10.27
N ARG A 299 -5.72 12.57 -9.67
CA ARG A 299 -5.64 11.25 -10.29
C ARG A 299 -7.05 10.72 -10.55
N PRO A 300 -7.54 10.76 -11.80
CA PRO A 300 -8.71 9.97 -12.17
C PRO A 300 -8.34 8.49 -12.17
N VAL A 301 -9.16 7.66 -11.53
CA VAL A 301 -8.97 6.20 -11.48
C VAL A 301 -9.96 5.54 -12.44
N ALA A 302 -9.42 4.74 -13.36
CA ALA A 302 -10.17 3.99 -14.37
C ALA A 302 -9.86 2.49 -14.26
N ALA A 303 -10.21 1.70 -15.28
CA ALA A 303 -9.77 0.31 -15.39
C ALA A 303 -8.23 0.21 -15.37
N PRO A 304 -7.65 -0.81 -14.72
CA PRO A 304 -6.21 -0.94 -14.62
C PRO A 304 -5.56 -1.23 -15.99
N VAL A 305 -4.41 -0.60 -16.25
CA VAL A 305 -3.61 -0.87 -17.46
C VAL A 305 -2.81 -2.17 -17.33
N SER A 306 -2.20 -2.64 -18.43
CA SER A 306 -1.44 -3.91 -18.45
C SER A 306 -0.44 -4.03 -17.31
N ASP A 307 0.34 -2.98 -17.08
CA ASP A 307 1.41 -3.01 -16.08
C ASP A 307 0.83 -3.01 -14.66
N GLU A 308 -0.26 -2.28 -14.41
CA GLU A 308 -0.94 -2.29 -13.11
C GLU A 308 -1.50 -3.68 -12.77
N LYS A 309 -1.85 -4.50 -13.77
CA LYS A 309 -2.37 -5.86 -13.56
C LYS A 309 -1.30 -6.89 -13.18
N LEU A 310 -0.02 -6.61 -13.43
CA LEU A 310 1.09 -7.48 -13.02
C LEU A 310 1.36 -7.38 -11.51
N HIS A 311 0.78 -6.38 -10.85
CA HIS A 311 1.03 -6.02 -9.46
C HIS A 311 -0.19 -6.29 -8.59
N THR A 312 -0.01 -6.21 -7.27
CA THR A 312 -1.09 -6.30 -6.30
C THR A 312 -2.00 -5.07 -6.40
N TYR A 313 -3.24 -5.19 -5.93
CA TYR A 313 -4.29 -4.21 -6.19
C TYR A 313 -3.96 -2.77 -5.76
N LEU A 314 -3.38 -2.59 -4.57
CA LEU A 314 -3.07 -1.28 -4.01
C LEU A 314 -1.86 -0.62 -4.66
N TRP A 315 -1.04 -1.37 -5.41
CA TRP A 315 0.17 -0.88 -6.06
C TRP A 315 -0.06 0.37 -6.89
N ARG A 316 -1.09 0.35 -7.74
CA ARG A 316 -1.45 1.45 -8.65
C ARG A 316 -1.77 2.77 -7.95
N PHE A 317 -2.18 2.72 -6.68
CA PHE A 317 -2.51 3.91 -5.89
C PHE A 317 -1.28 4.47 -5.16
N THR A 318 -0.22 3.70 -5.01
CA THR A 318 0.97 4.17 -4.28
C THR A 318 1.78 5.21 -5.05
N TYR A 319 1.86 5.08 -6.38
CA TYR A 319 2.66 5.98 -7.22
C TYR A 319 2.22 7.45 -7.14
N ASN A 320 0.91 7.67 -6.98
CA ASN A 320 0.33 9.00 -6.96
C ASN A 320 0.18 9.56 -5.55
N LEU A 321 0.59 8.84 -4.49
CA LEU A 321 0.54 9.36 -3.13
C LEU A 321 1.32 10.67 -3.00
N PRO A 322 0.84 11.63 -2.20
CA PRO A 322 1.50 12.92 -2.04
C PRO A 322 2.86 12.76 -1.37
N LYS A 323 3.82 13.54 -1.83
CA LYS A 323 5.04 13.85 -1.08
C LYS A 323 4.74 14.89 -0.01
N GLU A 324 5.69 15.15 0.89
CA GLU A 324 5.58 16.18 1.93
C GLU A 324 5.03 17.50 1.41
N GLY A 325 4.05 18.06 2.14
CA GLY A 325 3.42 19.33 1.81
C GLY A 325 2.50 19.33 0.58
N HIS A 326 2.26 18.18 -0.06
CA HIS A 326 1.44 18.08 -1.28
C HIS A 326 0.08 17.43 -1.01
N VAL A 327 -0.85 17.72 -1.93
CA VAL A 327 -2.19 17.16 -1.95
C VAL A 327 -2.33 16.19 -3.12
N THR A 328 -2.95 15.04 -2.91
CA THR A 328 -3.44 14.18 -4.01
C THR A 328 -4.93 14.01 -3.90
N VAL A 329 -5.63 14.25 -5.01
CA VAL A 329 -7.07 14.07 -5.14
C VAL A 329 -7.34 12.86 -6.04
N TYR A 330 -7.99 11.84 -5.51
CA TYR A 330 -8.47 10.68 -6.24
C TYR A 330 -9.92 10.90 -6.68
N ASP A 331 -10.17 10.90 -7.99
CA ASP A 331 -11.53 10.85 -8.58
C ASP A 331 -11.83 9.40 -8.94
N ARG A 332 -12.64 8.73 -8.11
CA ARG A 332 -12.57 7.28 -7.86
C ARG A 332 -11.23 6.84 -7.26
N SER A 333 -11.18 5.67 -6.63
CA SER A 333 -10.05 5.23 -5.80
C SER A 333 -9.97 3.71 -5.62
N TRP A 334 -9.19 3.26 -4.63
CA TRP A 334 -9.10 1.85 -4.21
C TRP A 334 -10.44 1.25 -3.77
N TYR A 335 -11.43 2.08 -3.44
CA TYR A 335 -12.77 1.63 -3.09
C TYR A 335 -13.55 0.93 -4.22
N GLY A 336 -13.04 0.97 -5.46
CA GLY A 336 -13.58 0.15 -6.56
C GLY A 336 -13.71 -1.33 -6.20
N ARG A 337 -12.73 -1.90 -5.47
CA ARG A 337 -12.70 -3.29 -4.96
C ARG A 337 -13.86 -3.63 -4.03
N MET A 338 -14.47 -2.63 -3.39
CA MET A 338 -15.60 -2.81 -2.48
C MET A 338 -16.94 -2.42 -3.09
N MET A 339 -16.95 -1.95 -4.34
CA MET A 339 -18.16 -1.47 -5.02
C MET A 339 -18.31 -2.10 -6.40
N VAL A 340 -17.75 -1.49 -7.44
CA VAL A 340 -17.98 -1.91 -8.84
C VAL A 340 -17.40 -3.29 -9.12
N GLU A 341 -16.25 -3.64 -8.55
CA GLU A 341 -15.59 -4.91 -8.88
C GLU A 341 -16.36 -6.16 -8.45
N PRO A 342 -16.83 -6.29 -7.19
CA PRO A 342 -17.60 -7.47 -6.79
C PRO A 342 -18.98 -7.53 -7.47
N ILE A 343 -19.58 -6.39 -7.80
CA ILE A 343 -20.90 -6.31 -8.45
C ILE A 343 -20.83 -6.71 -9.93
N GLU A 344 -19.73 -6.38 -10.60
CA GLU A 344 -19.49 -6.71 -12.01
C GLU A 344 -18.64 -7.98 -12.22
N GLY A 345 -18.25 -8.67 -11.14
CA GLY A 345 -17.44 -9.88 -11.22
C GLY A 345 -16.00 -9.65 -11.68
N LEU A 346 -15.44 -8.48 -11.36
CA LEU A 346 -14.06 -8.09 -11.69
C LEU A 346 -13.06 -8.43 -10.58
N CYS A 347 -13.54 -8.93 -9.44
CA CYS A 347 -12.73 -9.51 -8.38
C CYS A 347 -13.33 -10.82 -7.91
N THR A 348 -12.50 -11.64 -7.26
CA THR A 348 -12.93 -12.87 -6.59
C THR A 348 -13.64 -12.56 -5.27
N GLU A 349 -14.44 -13.51 -4.78
CA GLU A 349 -15.07 -13.39 -3.45
C GLU A 349 -14.03 -13.23 -2.32
N SER A 350 -12.87 -13.90 -2.45
CA SER A 350 -11.76 -13.75 -1.53
C SER A 350 -11.23 -12.32 -1.55
N GLU A 351 -10.91 -11.77 -2.73
CA GLU A 351 -10.42 -10.39 -2.89
C GLU A 351 -11.36 -9.36 -2.29
N TYR A 352 -12.67 -9.54 -2.48
CA TYR A 352 -13.67 -8.69 -1.84
C TYR A 352 -13.67 -8.85 -0.32
N ALA A 353 -13.55 -10.08 0.19
CA ALA A 353 -13.59 -10.35 1.62
C ALA A 353 -12.54 -9.52 2.37
N HIS A 354 -11.26 -9.66 2.01
CA HIS A 354 -10.18 -8.96 2.73
C HIS A 354 -10.03 -7.47 2.39
N ALA A 355 -10.70 -6.96 1.35
CA ALA A 355 -10.54 -5.58 0.89
C ALA A 355 -10.70 -4.52 2.00
N ALA A 356 -11.67 -4.70 2.90
CA ALA A 356 -11.92 -3.74 3.98
C ALA A 356 -10.73 -3.64 4.95
N GLU A 357 -10.16 -4.79 5.36
CA GLU A 357 -9.00 -4.82 6.25
C GLU A 357 -7.77 -4.22 5.58
N GLU A 358 -7.52 -4.58 4.32
CA GLU A 358 -6.38 -4.10 3.54
C GLU A 358 -6.45 -2.60 3.31
N ILE A 359 -7.64 -2.07 2.97
CA ILE A 359 -7.85 -0.63 2.80
C ILE A 359 -7.64 0.11 4.13
N ARG A 360 -8.15 -0.41 5.25
CA ARG A 360 -7.89 0.20 6.57
C ARG A 360 -6.40 0.20 6.91
N ALA A 361 -5.69 -0.90 6.67
CA ALA A 361 -4.26 -0.99 6.90
C ALA A 361 -3.46 -0.03 6.01
N PHE A 362 -3.87 0.11 4.75
CA PHE A 362 -3.30 1.06 3.81
C PHE A 362 -3.49 2.51 4.25
N GLU A 363 -4.72 2.88 4.62
CA GLU A 363 -5.04 4.22 5.12
C GLU A 363 -4.36 4.53 6.46
N LYS A 364 -4.23 3.52 7.33
CA LYS A 364 -3.48 3.64 8.58
C LYS A 364 -2.00 3.91 8.35
N GLN A 365 -1.37 3.26 7.37
CA GLN A 365 0.02 3.55 6.98
C GLN A 365 0.17 5.01 6.49
N ILE A 366 -0.77 5.49 5.67
CA ILE A 366 -0.78 6.89 5.23
C ILE A 366 -0.89 7.83 6.44
N HIS A 367 -1.78 7.54 7.40
CA HIS A 367 -1.95 8.33 8.61
C HIS A 367 -0.70 8.33 9.50
N ASP A 368 -0.14 7.16 9.78
CA ASP A 368 0.98 6.98 10.71
C ASP A 368 2.29 7.60 10.17
N SER A 369 2.39 7.80 8.85
CA SER A 369 3.46 8.58 8.20
C SER A 369 3.21 10.10 8.17
N GLY A 370 2.20 10.59 8.90
CA GLY A 370 1.86 12.02 9.00
C GLY A 370 0.92 12.52 7.91
N GLY A 371 0.48 11.64 7.01
CA GLY A 371 -0.55 11.92 6.02
C GLY A 371 -1.92 12.16 6.66
N ILE A 372 -2.76 12.91 5.95
CA ILE A 372 -4.16 13.16 6.30
C ILE A 372 -5.00 12.53 5.19
N VAL A 373 -5.99 11.72 5.55
CA VAL A 373 -6.92 11.09 4.60
C VAL A 373 -8.33 11.60 4.87
N ILE A 374 -8.98 12.14 3.84
CA ILE A 374 -10.40 12.54 3.90
C ILE A 374 -11.10 11.90 2.71
N LYS A 375 -12.22 11.21 2.98
CA LYS A 375 -12.98 10.48 1.97
C LYS A 375 -14.36 11.08 1.84
N PHE A 376 -14.76 11.43 0.62
CA PHE A 376 -16.05 12.02 0.33
C PHE A 376 -16.93 11.02 -0.40
N TRP A 377 -18.12 10.76 0.15
CA TRP A 377 -19.18 10.04 -0.54
C TRP A 377 -20.22 11.05 -1.03
N MET A 378 -20.32 11.24 -2.34
CA MET A 378 -21.29 12.15 -2.95
C MET A 378 -22.66 11.46 -3.07
N GLU A 379 -23.58 11.77 -2.17
CA GLU A 379 -24.91 11.16 -2.06
C GLU A 379 -25.95 11.96 -2.87
N ILE A 380 -26.84 11.23 -3.57
CA ILE A 380 -28.01 11.78 -4.29
C ILE A 380 -29.12 10.74 -4.29
N SER A 381 -30.37 11.18 -4.43
CA SER A 381 -31.50 10.26 -4.58
C SER A 381 -31.47 9.52 -5.92
N ALA A 382 -32.16 8.36 -5.99
CA ALA A 382 -32.32 7.63 -7.24
C ALA A 382 -33.09 8.49 -8.26
N GLU A 383 -34.02 9.32 -7.81
CA GLU A 383 -34.82 10.25 -8.62
C GLU A 383 -33.94 11.35 -9.23
N GLU A 384 -33.09 11.99 -8.44
CA GLU A 384 -32.17 13.02 -8.94
C GLU A 384 -31.10 12.45 -9.87
N GLN A 385 -30.65 11.21 -9.63
CA GLN A 385 -29.78 10.54 -10.59
C GLN A 385 -30.46 10.42 -11.96
N LEU A 386 -31.71 9.97 -12.01
CA LEU A 386 -32.47 9.84 -13.25
C LEU A 386 -32.66 11.19 -13.96
N ALA A 387 -33.06 12.21 -13.20
CA ALA A 387 -33.22 13.56 -13.73
C ALA A 387 -31.90 14.08 -14.34
N ARG A 388 -30.76 13.79 -13.70
CA ARG A 388 -29.43 14.16 -14.22
C ARG A 388 -29.01 13.35 -15.45
N PHE A 389 -29.43 12.10 -15.56
CA PHE A 389 -29.16 11.26 -16.72
C PHE A 389 -29.90 11.80 -17.94
N GLN A 390 -31.21 12.04 -17.81
CA GLN A 390 -32.05 12.64 -18.85
C GLN A 390 -31.49 14.02 -19.28
N ALA A 391 -31.19 14.89 -18.31
CA ALA A 391 -30.63 16.22 -18.61
C ALA A 391 -29.23 16.19 -19.25
N ARG A 392 -28.48 15.07 -19.18
CA ARG A 392 -27.20 14.90 -19.90
C ARG A 392 -27.45 14.44 -21.34
N GLN A 393 -28.38 13.51 -21.53
CA GLN A 393 -28.78 12.99 -22.84
C GLN A 393 -29.35 14.11 -23.72
N ASP A 394 -30.15 15.01 -23.13
CA ASP A 394 -30.75 16.14 -23.84
C ASP A 394 -29.78 17.31 -24.09
N ASN A 395 -28.52 17.21 -23.65
CA ASN A 395 -27.53 18.27 -23.73
C ASN A 395 -26.36 17.87 -24.63
N PRO A 396 -26.23 18.43 -25.85
CA PRO A 396 -25.18 18.07 -26.80
C PRO A 396 -23.74 18.22 -26.25
N TYR A 397 -23.53 19.08 -25.25
CA TYR A 397 -22.20 19.29 -24.64
C TYR A 397 -21.88 18.28 -23.52
N LYS A 398 -22.84 17.47 -23.10
CA LYS A 398 -22.73 16.53 -21.97
C LYS A 398 -23.19 15.12 -22.31
N GLU A 399 -23.73 14.88 -23.49
CA GLU A 399 -24.17 13.57 -23.97
C GLU A 399 -23.05 12.53 -23.86
N TRP A 400 -21.80 12.89 -24.16
CA TRP A 400 -20.62 12.03 -23.97
C TRP A 400 -20.38 11.55 -22.52
N LYS A 401 -21.10 12.07 -21.53
CA LYS A 401 -21.00 11.70 -20.10
C LYS A 401 -22.05 10.70 -19.64
N ILE A 402 -22.83 10.14 -20.55
CA ILE A 402 -23.75 9.04 -20.26
C ILE A 402 -23.51 7.92 -21.28
N THR A 403 -23.47 6.70 -20.78
CA THR A 403 -23.18 5.47 -21.52
C THR A 403 -24.21 4.40 -21.17
N ASP A 404 -24.29 3.34 -21.97
CA ASP A 404 -25.17 2.20 -21.68
C ASP A 404 -24.81 1.52 -20.34
N GLU A 405 -23.53 1.60 -19.95
CA GLU A 405 -23.04 1.12 -18.65
C GLU A 405 -23.65 1.91 -17.49
N ASP A 406 -23.81 3.23 -17.61
CA ASP A 406 -24.45 4.05 -16.56
C ASP A 406 -25.90 3.62 -16.32
N TRP A 407 -26.64 3.30 -17.39
CA TRP A 407 -28.03 2.80 -17.28
C TRP A 407 -28.10 1.41 -16.65
N ARG A 408 -27.20 0.50 -17.05
CA ARG A 408 -27.10 -0.84 -16.45
C ARG A 408 -26.75 -0.77 -14.96
N ASN A 409 -25.83 0.12 -14.56
CA ASN A 409 -25.45 0.29 -13.16
C ASN A 409 -26.63 0.81 -12.32
N ARG A 410 -27.45 1.69 -12.90
CA ARG A 410 -28.67 2.18 -12.25
C ARG A 410 -29.69 1.07 -11.98
N GLU A 411 -29.86 0.11 -12.89
CA GLU A 411 -30.76 -1.04 -12.66
C GLU A 411 -30.35 -1.87 -11.44
N LYS A 412 -29.06 -1.80 -11.05
CA LYS A 412 -28.49 -2.47 -9.88
C LYS A 412 -28.46 -1.58 -8.63
N TRP A 413 -29.22 -0.47 -8.58
CA TRP A 413 -29.19 0.52 -7.49
C TRP A 413 -29.20 -0.12 -6.09
N ASP A 414 -30.16 -1.02 -5.81
CA ASP A 414 -30.30 -1.66 -4.50
C ASP A 414 -29.11 -2.57 -4.15
N VAL A 415 -28.47 -3.16 -5.16
CA VAL A 415 -27.25 -3.95 -4.98
C VAL A 415 -26.10 -3.02 -4.60
N TYR A 416 -25.85 -1.98 -5.40
CA TYR A 416 -24.82 -0.98 -5.10
C TYR A 416 -25.01 -0.37 -3.71
N ASN A 417 -26.25 -0.05 -3.33
CA ASN A 417 -26.53 0.57 -2.05
C ASN A 417 -26.03 -0.28 -0.86
N ARG A 418 -26.22 -1.60 -0.91
CA ARG A 418 -25.72 -2.53 0.12
C ARG A 418 -24.19 -2.57 0.18
N TYR A 419 -23.51 -2.56 -0.96
CA TYR A 419 -22.06 -2.56 -1.02
C TYR A 419 -21.46 -1.23 -0.54
N VAL A 420 -22.10 -0.10 -0.85
CA VAL A 420 -21.71 1.22 -0.35
C VAL A 420 -21.85 1.29 1.17
N ASP A 421 -22.96 0.80 1.73
CA ASP A 421 -23.14 0.75 3.18
C ASP A 421 -22.08 -0.12 3.85
N ALA A 422 -21.84 -1.33 3.33
CA ALA A 422 -20.80 -2.21 3.84
C ALA A 422 -19.39 -1.57 3.75
N MET A 423 -19.09 -0.89 2.64
CA MET A 423 -17.84 -0.16 2.45
C MET A 423 -17.64 0.92 3.52
N ILE A 424 -18.65 1.77 3.76
CA ILE A 424 -18.54 2.86 4.74
C ILE A 424 -18.49 2.28 6.16
N GLU A 425 -19.37 1.35 6.50
CA GLU A 425 -19.46 0.75 7.84
C GLU A 425 -18.21 -0.04 8.22
N SER A 426 -17.46 -0.54 7.24
CA SER A 426 -16.22 -1.26 7.49
C SER A 426 -14.97 -0.39 7.37
N THR A 427 -15.06 0.86 6.86
CA THR A 427 -13.87 1.70 6.62
C THR A 427 -13.97 3.15 7.10
N ASN A 428 -15.05 3.55 7.79
CA ASN A 428 -15.18 4.88 8.41
C ASN A 428 -14.38 5.01 9.71
N THR A 429 -13.05 4.91 9.61
CA THR A 429 -12.16 4.89 10.76
C THR A 429 -11.91 6.30 11.31
N PRO A 430 -11.51 6.45 12.60
CA PRO A 430 -11.19 7.76 13.17
C PRO A 430 -10.03 8.50 12.48
N TYR A 431 -9.10 7.75 11.85
CA TYR A 431 -7.93 8.31 11.17
C TYR A 431 -8.14 8.56 9.67
N ALA A 432 -9.19 7.98 9.08
CA ALA A 432 -9.60 8.20 7.70
C ALA A 432 -11.14 8.19 7.64
N PRO A 433 -11.79 9.31 8.00
CA PRO A 433 -13.24 9.36 8.06
C PRO A 433 -13.88 9.49 6.68
N TRP A 434 -15.10 8.97 6.56
CA TRP A 434 -16.02 9.24 5.48
C TRP A 434 -16.87 10.48 5.79
N VAL A 435 -16.93 11.40 4.83
CA VAL A 435 -17.78 12.57 4.82
C VAL A 435 -18.84 12.34 3.74
N VAL A 436 -20.08 12.16 4.15
CA VAL A 436 -21.21 12.11 3.23
C VAL A 436 -21.56 13.53 2.79
N VAL A 437 -21.65 13.73 1.49
CA VAL A 437 -21.92 15.03 0.87
C VAL A 437 -23.26 14.97 0.18
N GLU A 438 -24.27 15.62 0.77
CA GLU A 438 -25.62 15.74 0.23
C GLU A 438 -25.56 16.57 -1.05
N SER A 439 -25.52 15.87 -2.18
CA SER A 439 -25.16 16.44 -3.47
C SER A 439 -26.36 16.65 -4.38
N GLU A 440 -27.57 16.57 -3.81
CA GLU A 440 -28.84 16.88 -4.46
C GLU A 440 -28.80 18.32 -5.02
N ASP A 441 -28.54 19.31 -4.17
CA ASP A 441 -28.07 20.62 -4.62
C ASP A 441 -26.55 20.63 -4.84
N LYS A 442 -26.14 20.63 -6.11
CA LYS A 442 -24.73 20.72 -6.53
C LYS A 442 -23.99 21.90 -5.90
N LYS A 443 -24.65 23.02 -5.63
CA LYS A 443 -24.01 24.18 -4.99
C LYS A 443 -23.71 23.88 -3.53
N PHE A 444 -24.66 23.30 -2.81
CA PHE A 444 -24.49 22.89 -1.43
C PHE A 444 -23.37 21.86 -1.29
N GLY A 445 -23.40 20.77 -2.07
CA GLY A 445 -22.38 19.72 -2.01
C GLY A 445 -20.96 20.26 -2.29
N ARG A 446 -20.81 21.21 -3.23
CA ARG A 446 -19.52 21.88 -3.48
C ARG A 446 -19.02 22.70 -2.29
N LEU A 447 -19.93 23.37 -1.58
CA LEU A 447 -19.56 24.15 -0.40
C LEU A 447 -19.21 23.23 0.77
N LYS A 448 -19.98 22.15 0.98
CA LYS A 448 -19.72 21.16 2.03
C LYS A 448 -18.36 20.48 1.88
N VAL A 449 -17.89 20.23 0.65
CA VAL A 449 -16.54 19.70 0.40
C VAL A 449 -15.43 20.68 0.79
N LEU A 450 -15.67 21.99 0.74
CA LEU A 450 -14.67 23.01 1.07
C LEU A 450 -14.68 23.41 2.55
N ARG A 451 -15.83 23.26 3.23
CA ARG A 451 -15.96 23.40 4.68
C ARG A 451 -15.24 22.25 5.36
#